data_AF-A0A5Y2PZB3-F1
#
_entry.id   AF-A0A5Y2PZB3-F1
#
_cell.length_a   1.000
_cell.length_b   1.000
_cell.length_c   1.000
_cell.angle_alpha   90.00
_cell.angle_beta   90.00
_cell.angle_gamma   90.00
#
_symmetry.space_group_name_H-M   'P 1'
#
loop_
_entity.id
_entity.type
_entity.pdbx_description
1 polymer ?
#
loop_
_entity_poly.entity_id
_entity_poly.type
_entity_poly.pdbx_seq_one_letter_code
_entity_poly.pdbx_strand_id
1 'polypeptide(L)'
;TGDITDNATLELNAGGDFANNIGGTGSVVKSGDKTLTLSGSNTYTGGTTISGGTLVATNVEALGTGNVTDNATLELSTGGDFANNIGGTGSVVKSGDET
;
A
#
# COMPACT_ATOMS: atom_id res chain seq x y z
N THR A 1 16.64 -4.56 8.57
CA THR A 1 15.20 -4.26 8.70
C THR A 1 14.58 -5.34 9.57
N GLY A 2 13.51 -5.03 10.28
CA GLY A 2 12.76 -5.98 11.10
C GLY A 2 11.30 -5.95 10.68
N ASP A 3 10.65 -7.11 10.72
CA ASP A 3 9.23 -7.21 10.38
C ASP A 3 8.40 -6.42 11.40
N ILE A 4 7.35 -5.77 10.91
CA ILE A 4 6.36 -5.07 11.72
C ILE A 4 5.17 -5.99 11.90
N THR A 5 4.78 -6.25 13.15
CA THR A 5 3.48 -6.84 13.45
C THR A 5 2.55 -5.73 13.92
N ASP A 6 1.62 -5.31 13.06
CA ASP A 6 0.60 -4.32 13.39
C ASP A 6 -0.75 -5.00 13.63
N ASN A 7 -1.34 -4.73 14.80
CA ASN A 7 -2.68 -5.16 15.17
C ASN A 7 -3.62 -3.97 15.43
N ALA A 8 -3.20 -2.76 15.05
CA ALA A 8 -3.96 -1.54 15.20
C ALA A 8 -3.93 -0.76 13.87
N THR A 9 -3.39 0.46 13.87
CA THR A 9 -3.20 1.26 12.67
C THR A 9 -1.76 1.71 12.57
N LEU A 10 -1.11 1.36 11.46
CA LEU A 10 0.18 1.90 11.07
C LEU A 10 0.00 3.09 10.12
N GLU A 11 0.30 4.29 10.60
CA GLU A 11 0.27 5.50 9.78
C GLU A 11 1.62 5.76 9.10
N LEU A 12 1.59 5.92 7.77
CA LEU A 12 2.70 6.26 6.91
C LEU A 12 2.48 7.70 6.40
N ASN A 13 3.04 8.69 7.08
CA ASN A 13 2.87 10.12 6.76
C ASN A 13 4.12 10.75 6.08
N ALA A 14 5.20 9.99 5.95
CA ALA A 14 6.40 10.38 5.22
C ALA A 14 6.33 9.96 3.74
N GLY A 15 7.29 10.43 2.95
CA GLY A 15 7.59 9.89 1.62
C GLY A 15 8.88 9.06 1.62
N GLY A 16 9.25 8.54 0.46
CA GLY A 16 10.45 7.71 0.28
C GLY A 16 10.14 6.21 0.22
N ASP A 17 11.12 5.37 0.55
CA ASP A 17 11.00 3.92 0.42
C ASP A 17 10.70 3.24 1.76
N PHE A 18 9.72 2.34 1.76
CA PHE A 18 9.34 1.51 2.89
C PHE A 18 9.41 0.02 2.48
N ALA A 19 10.52 -0.61 2.83
CA ALA A 19 10.85 -1.98 2.42
C ALA A 19 10.62 -3.04 3.52
N ASN A 20 10.18 -2.64 4.72
CA ASN A 20 9.90 -3.60 5.78
C ASN A 20 8.61 -4.36 5.49
N ASN A 21 8.58 -5.65 5.86
CA ASN A 21 7.35 -6.43 5.82
C ASN A 21 6.44 -6.02 6.98
N ILE A 22 5.15 -5.91 6.70
CA ILE A 22 4.09 -5.61 7.65
C ILE A 22 3.14 -6.81 7.67
N GLY A 23 2.95 -7.40 8.84
CA GLY A 23 1.98 -8.45 9.09
C GLY A 23 1.03 -8.09 10.24
N GLY A 24 0.11 -9.00 10.55
CA GLY A 24 -0.86 -8.84 11.63
C GLY A 24 -2.26 -8.49 11.13
N THR A 25 -3.12 -8.06 12.05
CA THR A 25 -4.55 -7.80 11.77
C THR A 25 -4.90 -6.33 11.60
N GLY A 26 -3.91 -5.45 11.79
CA GLY A 26 -4.06 -4.01 11.68
C GLY A 26 -4.17 -3.49 10.26
N SER A 27 -4.40 -2.18 10.16
CA SER A 27 -4.60 -1.43 8.92
C SER A 27 -3.43 -0.49 8.64
N VAL A 28 -3.12 -0.27 7.37
CA VAL A 28 -2.15 0.75 6.96
C VAL A 28 -2.87 2.02 6.50
N VAL A 29 -2.41 3.20 6.93
CA VAL A 29 -2.92 4.49 6.46
C VAL A 29 -1.79 5.30 5.83
N LYS A 30 -1.90 5.62 4.54
CA LYS A 30 -1.01 6.57 3.84
C LYS A 30 -1.65 7.96 3.86
N SER A 31 -1.15 8.86 4.70
CA SER A 31 -1.68 10.22 4.91
C SER A 31 -0.76 11.34 4.44
N GLY A 32 0.53 11.04 4.21
CA GLY A 32 1.52 12.03 3.79
C GLY A 32 1.24 12.59 2.40
N ASP A 33 1.63 13.83 2.14
CA ASP A 33 1.46 14.51 0.85
C ASP A 33 2.39 14.02 -0.26
N LYS A 34 3.50 13.35 0.10
CA LYS A 34 4.54 12.87 -0.82
C LYS A 34 4.26 11.47 -1.35
N THR A 35 5.06 11.06 -2.32
CA THR A 35 5.15 9.67 -2.78
C THR A 35 5.85 8.81 -1.73
N LEU A 36 5.24 7.66 -1.41
CA LEU A 36 5.84 6.59 -0.64
C LEU A 36 5.83 5.31 -1.49
N THR A 37 6.99 4.67 -1.63
CA THR A 37 7.14 3.35 -2.24
C THR A 37 7.01 2.29 -1.17
N LEU A 38 6.01 1.43 -1.27
CA LEU A 38 5.80 0.28 -0.39
C LEU A 38 6.22 -0.99 -1.13
N SER A 39 7.34 -1.58 -0.71
CA SER A 39 7.99 -2.70 -1.41
C SER A 39 8.15 -3.96 -0.58
N GLY A 40 7.77 -3.93 0.71
CA GLY A 40 7.71 -5.12 1.57
C GLY A 40 6.72 -6.16 1.05
N SER A 41 6.95 -7.43 1.37
CA SER A 41 5.98 -8.50 1.14
C SER A 41 5.03 -8.55 2.34
N ASN A 42 3.88 -7.89 2.19
CA ASN A 42 3.01 -7.60 3.33
C ASN A 42 1.91 -8.67 3.47
N THR A 43 1.59 -9.00 4.72
CA THR A 43 0.59 -10.02 5.09
C THR A 43 -0.51 -9.48 5.98
N TYR A 44 -0.54 -8.16 6.25
CA TYR A 44 -1.60 -7.56 7.05
C TYR A 44 -2.98 -7.72 6.38
N THR A 45 -4.01 -7.87 7.21
CA THR A 45 -5.38 -8.19 6.76
C THR A 45 -6.36 -7.04 6.95
N GLY A 46 -6.04 -6.02 7.75
CA GLY A 46 -6.96 -4.90 8.05
C GLY A 46 -7.19 -3.92 6.89
N GLY A 47 -6.40 -4.02 5.81
CA GLY A 47 -6.52 -3.21 4.61
C GLY A 47 -5.70 -1.92 4.64
N THR A 48 -5.82 -1.15 3.56
CA THR A 48 -5.03 0.05 3.30
C THR A 48 -5.92 1.23 2.98
N THR A 49 -5.73 2.36 3.67
CA THR A 49 -6.39 3.63 3.32
C THR A 49 -5.35 4.61 2.80
N ILE A 50 -5.57 5.15 1.60
CA ILE A 50 -4.73 6.18 0.99
C ILE A 50 -5.53 7.47 1.03
N SER A 51 -5.12 8.39 1.88
CA SER A 51 -5.80 9.68 2.12
C SER A 51 -5.02 10.88 1.59
N GLY A 52 -3.74 10.70 1.24
CA GLY A 52 -2.90 11.76 0.70
C GLY A 52 -1.71 11.25 -0.11
N GLY A 53 -1.24 12.11 -1.03
CA GLY A 53 -0.07 11.85 -1.87
C GLY A 53 -0.22 10.64 -2.78
N THR A 54 0.90 9.97 -3.04
CA THR A 54 0.98 8.75 -3.85
C THR A 54 1.50 7.59 -3.03
N LEU A 55 0.84 6.44 -3.11
CA LEU A 55 1.37 5.17 -2.65
C LEU A 55 1.76 4.33 -3.87
N VAL A 56 3.04 3.97 -3.98
CA VAL A 56 3.53 3.09 -5.04
C VAL A 56 3.66 1.67 -4.49
N ALA A 57 2.93 0.73 -5.06
CA ALA A 57 3.02 -0.70 -4.75
C ALA A 57 3.88 -1.40 -5.82
N THR A 58 5.02 -1.98 -5.42
CA THR A 58 6.00 -2.56 -6.36
C THR A 58 5.92 -4.08 -6.52
N ASN A 59 5.02 -4.75 -5.80
CA ASN A 59 4.70 -6.18 -5.94
C ASN A 59 3.22 -6.41 -5.55
N VAL A 60 2.67 -7.58 -5.87
CA VAL A 60 1.24 -7.88 -5.66
C VAL A 60 0.90 -8.05 -4.17
N GLU A 61 1.89 -8.39 -3.34
CA GLU A 61 1.75 -8.54 -1.89
C GLU A 61 1.92 -7.20 -1.12
N ALA A 62 2.28 -6.10 -1.80
CA ALA A 62 2.66 -4.86 -1.14
C ALA A 62 1.50 -4.23 -0.34
N LEU A 63 0.25 -4.51 -0.71
CA LEU A 63 -0.93 -3.95 -0.05
C LEU A 63 -1.59 -4.92 0.94
N GLY A 64 -0.92 -6.01 1.28
CA GLY A 64 -1.49 -7.06 2.13
C GLY A 64 -2.70 -7.73 1.46
N THR A 65 -3.60 -8.28 2.26
CA THR A 65 -4.77 -9.03 1.76
C THR A 65 -6.11 -8.33 1.97
N GLY A 66 -6.12 -7.22 2.72
CA GLY A 66 -7.33 -6.44 2.99
C GLY A 66 -7.74 -5.54 1.83
N ASN A 67 -8.92 -4.92 1.93
CA ASN A 67 -9.39 -3.97 0.92
C ASN A 67 -8.53 -2.69 0.89
N VAL A 68 -8.51 -2.02 -0.26
CA VAL A 68 -7.88 -0.72 -0.43
C VAL A 68 -8.94 0.35 -0.59
N THR A 69 -8.92 1.35 0.27
CA THR A 69 -9.66 2.61 0.11
C THR A 69 -8.70 3.68 -0.40
N ASP A 70 -8.73 3.94 -1.69
CA ASP A 70 -7.92 4.99 -2.34
C ASP A 70 -8.75 6.27 -2.52
N ASN A 71 -8.37 7.31 -1.77
CA ASN A 71 -8.92 8.66 -1.92
C ASN A 71 -7.86 9.66 -2.43
N ALA A 72 -6.70 9.17 -2.88
CA ALA A 72 -5.63 9.99 -3.44
C ALA A 72 -5.08 9.33 -4.72
N THR A 73 -3.81 8.88 -4.72
CA THR A 73 -3.24 8.14 -5.85
C THR A 73 -2.64 6.82 -5.37
N LEU A 74 -3.14 5.73 -5.93
CA LEU A 74 -2.49 4.43 -5.89
C LEU A 74 -1.76 4.17 -7.21
N GLU A 75 -0.46 3.90 -7.15
CA GLU A 75 0.34 3.51 -8.30
C GLU A 75 0.75 2.03 -8.20
N LEU A 76 0.32 1.24 -9.18
CA LEU A 76 0.65 -0.18 -9.29
C LEU A 76 1.85 -0.36 -10.24
N SER A 77 3.02 -0.48 -9.64
CA SER A 77 4.32 -0.59 -10.30
C SER A 77 4.79 -2.06 -10.43
N THR A 78 3.85 -2.99 -10.67
CA THR A 78 4.15 -4.40 -10.94
C THR A 78 3.10 -5.05 -11.84
N GLY A 79 3.43 -6.13 -12.54
CA GLY A 79 2.47 -6.98 -13.24
C GLY A 79 1.78 -7.99 -12.31
N GLY A 80 0.90 -8.83 -12.86
CA GLY A 80 0.21 -9.89 -12.12
C GLY A 80 -1.17 -9.52 -11.59
N ASP A 81 -1.75 -10.44 -10.80
CA ASP A 81 -3.11 -10.33 -10.31
C ASP A 81 -3.13 -9.67 -8.92
N PHE A 82 -3.63 -8.44 -8.86
CA PHE A 82 -3.96 -7.80 -7.58
C PHE A 82 -5.31 -8.30 -7.09
N ALA A 83 -5.29 -9.05 -5.98
CA ALA A 83 -6.50 -9.65 -5.40
C ALA A 83 -7.31 -8.68 -4.53
N ASN A 84 -6.74 -7.54 -4.11
CA ASN A 84 -7.43 -6.59 -3.25
C ASN A 84 -8.60 -5.91 -3.97
N ASN A 85 -9.74 -5.79 -3.30
CA ASN A 85 -10.78 -4.88 -3.76
C ASN A 85 -10.32 -3.43 -3.57
N ILE A 86 -10.28 -2.65 -4.65
CA ILE A 86 -9.91 -1.23 -4.63
C ILE A 86 -11.18 -0.39 -4.85
N GLY A 87 -11.46 0.52 -3.92
CA GLY A 87 -12.54 1.52 -4.04
C GLY A 87 -12.13 2.87 -3.46
N GLY A 88 -13.01 3.86 -3.52
CA GLY A 88 -12.76 5.22 -3.03
C GLY A 88 -12.91 6.27 -4.13
N THR A 89 -12.46 7.50 -3.86
CA THR A 89 -12.59 8.65 -4.78
C THR A 89 -11.30 9.00 -5.53
N GLY A 90 -10.22 8.26 -5.27
CA GLY A 90 -8.88 8.49 -5.82
C GLY A 90 -8.69 7.96 -7.24
N SER A 91 -7.43 7.94 -7.66
CA SER A 91 -7.01 7.47 -8.98
C SER A 91 -6.04 6.31 -8.86
N VAL A 92 -6.33 5.24 -9.59
CA VAL A 92 -5.40 4.12 -9.76
C VAL A 92 -4.60 4.34 -11.04
N VAL A 93 -3.28 4.40 -10.90
CA VAL A 93 -2.31 4.48 -12.00
C VAL A 93 -1.60 3.15 -12.13
N LYS A 94 -1.49 2.63 -13.34
CA LYS A 94 -0.66 1.46 -13.64
C LYS A 94 0.62 1.96 -14.33
N SER A 95 1.76 1.82 -13.66
CA SER A 95 3.07 2.23 -14.19
C SER A 95 4.06 1.07 -14.35
N GLY A 96 3.77 -0.10 -13.76
CA GLY A 96 4.67 -1.25 -13.72
C GLY A 96 4.62 -2.10 -14.99
N ASP A 97 5.75 -2.09 -15.69
CA ASP A 97 6.19 -2.86 -16.84
C ASP A 97 5.15 -3.51 -17.75
N GLU A 98 5.12 -2.96 -18.96
CA GLU A 98 4.85 -3.68 -20.19
C GLU A 98 5.52 -5.06 -20.15
N THR A 99 4.71 -6.11 -20.06
CA THR A 99 5.03 -7.38 -20.70
C THR A 99 4.23 -7.51 -21.96
#